data_AF-A0A5C7Q2E0-F1
#
_entry.id   AF-A0A5C7Q2E0-F1
#
_cell.length_a   1.000
_cell.length_b   1.000
_cell.length_c   1.000
_cell.angle_alpha   90.00
_cell.angle_beta   90.00
_cell.angle_gamma   90.00
#
_symmetry.space_group_name_H-M   'P 1'
#
loop_
_entity.id
_entity.type
_entity.pdbx_description
1 polymer ?
#
loop_
_entity_poly.entity_id
_entity_poly.type
_entity_poly.pdbx_seq_one_letter_code
_entity_poly.pdbx_strand_id
1 'polypeptide(L)'
;DDTLRADDKAFFLKVRDVVQAAVSDATFRQTAQKLQKTLGIRLTGDPVKTVEVLAQRFTLNDDERSGVLRHLIEDGQLSGYGLVNAVTHYSQAVENYDRATEFEALGGRLIELTAQEWKGLAEPA
;
A
#
# COMPACT_ATOMS: atom_id res chain seq x y z
N ASP A 1 1.12 39.05 13.37
CA ASP A 1 1.36 37.62 13.69
C ASP A 1 0.16 36.89 14.28
N ASP A 2 -0.52 37.43 15.30
CA ASP A 2 -1.67 36.75 15.92
C ASP A 2 -2.83 36.47 14.97
N THR A 3 -3.17 37.43 14.10
CA THR A 3 -4.20 37.27 13.07
C THR A 3 -3.82 36.22 12.03
N LEU A 4 -2.54 36.14 11.64
CA LEU A 4 -2.06 35.17 10.67
C LEU A 4 -2.14 33.74 11.24
N ARG A 5 -1.71 33.53 12.49
CA ARG A 5 -1.81 32.23 13.16
C ARG A 5 -3.25 31.78 13.41
N ALA A 6 -4.14 32.73 13.69
CA ALA A 6 -5.56 32.43 13.86
C ALA A 6 -6.20 31.97 12.55
N ASP A 7 -5.81 32.58 11.43
CA ASP A 7 -6.31 32.23 10.10
C ASP A 7 -5.77 30.87 9.63
N ASP A 8 -4.48 30.58 9.82
CA ASP A 8 -3.90 29.27 9.54
C ASP A 8 -4.60 28.16 10.35
N LYS A 9 -4.85 28.41 11.64
CA LYS A 9 -5.57 27.45 12.49
C LYS A 9 -6.99 27.23 11.99
N ALA A 10 -7.71 28.29 11.63
CA ALA A 10 -9.05 28.18 11.08
C ALA A 10 -9.06 27.41 9.73
N PHE A 11 -8.06 27.65 8.88
CA PHE A 11 -7.87 26.94 7.63
C PHE A 11 -7.65 25.44 7.85
N PHE A 12 -6.73 25.04 8.72
CA PHE A 12 -6.48 23.62 9.03
C PHE A 12 -7.68 22.93 9.68
N LEU A 13 -8.42 23.63 10.56
CA LEU A 13 -9.67 23.11 11.13
C LEU A 13 -10.72 22.88 10.04
N LYS A 14 -10.86 23.80 9.09
CA LYS A 14 -11.77 23.65 7.96
C LYS A 14 -11.36 22.51 7.02
N VAL A 15 -10.06 22.36 6.74
CA VAL A 15 -9.53 21.21 5.98
C VAL A 15 -9.85 19.90 6.69
N ARG A 16 -9.60 19.81 8.00
CA ARG A 16 -9.95 18.63 8.81
C ARG A 16 -11.44 18.32 8.71
N ASP A 17 -12.30 19.31 8.89
CA ASP A 17 -13.75 19.11 8.90
C ASP A 17 -14.26 18.68 7.52
N VAL A 18 -13.68 19.21 6.43
CA VAL A 18 -13.97 18.78 5.06
C VAL A 18 -13.48 17.35 4.81
N VAL A 19 -12.27 16.98 5.25
CA VAL A 19 -11.75 15.62 5.13
C VAL A 19 -12.59 14.64 5.95
N GLN A 20 -12.98 15.00 7.17
CA GLN A 20 -13.84 14.18 8.03
C GLN A 20 -15.27 14.06 7.48
N ALA A 21 -15.77 15.08 6.80
CA ALA A 21 -17.05 15.01 6.09
C ALA A 21 -16.95 14.16 4.80
N ALA A 22 -15.80 14.18 4.12
CA ALA A 22 -15.54 13.41 2.91
C ALA A 22 -15.22 11.92 3.20
N VAL A 23 -14.60 11.64 4.34
CA VAL A 23 -14.24 10.28 4.78
C VAL A 23 -15.21 9.85 5.87
N SER A 24 -16.15 8.97 5.53
CA SER A 24 -17.01 8.38 6.55
C SER A 24 -16.19 7.45 7.46
N ASP A 25 -16.47 7.46 8.76
CA ASP A 25 -15.90 6.47 9.72
C ASP A 25 -16.16 5.04 9.23
N ALA A 26 -17.29 4.81 8.56
CA ALA A 26 -17.61 3.53 7.94
C ALA A 26 -16.61 3.12 6.84
N THR A 27 -16.29 4.01 5.90
CA THR A 27 -15.31 3.75 4.82
C THR A 27 -13.90 3.57 5.35
N PHE A 28 -13.52 4.34 6.37
CA PHE A 28 -12.22 4.17 7.03
C PHE A 28 -12.11 2.80 7.70
N ARG A 29 -13.10 2.42 8.51
CA ARG A 29 -13.14 1.10 9.16
C ARG A 29 -13.16 -0.04 8.15
N GLN A 30 -13.90 0.11 7.06
CA GLN A 30 -13.92 -0.89 5.98
C GLN A 30 -12.53 -1.09 5.38
N THR A 31 -11.80 -0.01 5.12
CA THR A 31 -10.42 -0.07 4.59
C THR A 31 -9.47 -0.70 5.59
N ALA A 32 -9.55 -0.30 6.87
CA ALA A 32 -8.75 -0.90 7.94
C ALA A 32 -9.02 -2.41 8.08
N GLN A 33 -10.28 -2.84 7.96
CA GLN A 33 -10.64 -4.27 7.96
C GLN A 33 -10.06 -5.02 6.75
N LYS A 34 -10.01 -4.41 5.57
CA LYS A 34 -9.36 -5.01 4.40
C LYS A 34 -7.87 -5.20 4.64
N LEU A 35 -7.16 -4.18 5.15
CA LEU A 35 -5.76 -4.31 5.58
C LEU A 35 -5.59 -5.41 6.62
N GLN A 36 -6.44 -5.46 7.66
CA GLN A 36 -6.36 -6.50 8.68
C GLN A 36 -6.54 -7.91 8.11
N LYS A 37 -7.39 -8.10 7.11
CA LYS A 37 -7.55 -9.39 6.43
C LYS A 37 -6.27 -9.83 5.73
N THR A 38 -5.49 -8.90 5.17
CA THR A 38 -4.22 -9.24 4.50
C THR A 38 -3.16 -9.80 5.46
N LEU A 39 -3.26 -9.54 6.77
CA LEU A 39 -2.38 -10.16 7.78
C LEU A 39 -2.58 -11.68 7.85
N GLY A 40 -3.79 -12.17 7.58
CA GLY A 40 -4.13 -13.59 7.60
C GLY A 40 -3.75 -14.34 6.32
N ILE A 41 -3.33 -13.62 5.28
CA ILE A 41 -2.93 -14.22 4.00
C ILE A 41 -1.44 -14.52 4.09
N ARG A 42 -1.08 -15.77 4.37
CA ARG A 42 0.32 -16.18 4.46
C ARG A 42 0.89 -16.43 3.07
N LEU A 43 2.05 -15.85 2.78
CA LEU A 43 2.81 -16.18 1.57
C LEU A 43 3.58 -17.47 1.86
N THR A 44 3.11 -18.59 1.29
CA THR A 44 3.64 -19.93 1.55
C THR A 44 4.54 -20.45 0.43
N GLY A 45 4.43 -19.87 -0.77
CA GLY A 45 5.36 -20.11 -1.86
C GLY A 45 6.68 -19.34 -1.74
N ASP A 46 7.48 -19.41 -2.80
CA ASP A 46 8.76 -18.70 -2.90
C ASP A 46 8.51 -17.17 -2.95
N PRO A 47 9.03 -16.38 -2.00
CA PRO A 47 8.88 -14.92 -2.01
C PRO A 47 9.38 -14.26 -3.29
N VAL A 48 10.42 -14.82 -3.93
CA VAL A 48 10.93 -14.30 -5.20
C VAL A 48 9.86 -14.45 -6.28
N LYS A 49 9.28 -15.66 -6.41
CA LYS A 49 8.19 -15.92 -7.36
C LYS A 49 6.95 -15.09 -7.07
N THR A 50 6.60 -14.87 -5.79
CA THR A 50 5.48 -13.99 -5.41
C THR A 50 5.69 -12.58 -5.98
N VAL A 51 6.89 -12.02 -5.83
CA VAL A 51 7.21 -10.69 -6.32
C VAL A 51 7.35 -10.66 -7.85
N GLU A 52 7.78 -11.76 -8.49
CA GLU A 52 7.76 -11.90 -9.96
C GLU A 52 6.34 -11.88 -10.52
N VAL A 53 5.42 -12.64 -9.94
CA VAL A 53 4.00 -12.65 -10.35
C VAL A 53 3.37 -11.27 -10.15
N LEU A 54 3.68 -10.61 -9.02
CA LEU A 54 3.27 -9.22 -8.77
C LEU A 54 3.81 -8.29 -9.86
N ALA A 55 5.11 -8.37 -10.16
CA ALA A 55 5.76 -7.51 -11.13
C ALA A 55 5.19 -7.68 -12.54
N GLN A 56 4.93 -8.92 -12.97
CA GLN A 56 4.28 -9.20 -14.24
C GLN A 56 2.86 -8.62 -14.29
N ARG A 57 2.09 -8.83 -13.21
CA ARG A 57 0.69 -8.40 -13.13
C ARG A 57 0.53 -6.88 -13.16
N PHE A 58 1.47 -6.15 -12.56
CA PHE A 58 1.39 -4.69 -12.41
C PHE A 58 2.50 -3.95 -13.16
N THR A 59 3.16 -4.63 -14.10
CA THR A 59 4.14 -4.04 -15.02
C THR A 59 5.28 -3.29 -14.31
N LEU A 60 5.86 -3.92 -13.28
CA LEU A 60 7.07 -3.42 -12.64
C LEU A 60 8.30 -3.77 -13.49
N ASN A 61 9.27 -2.87 -13.52
CA ASN A 61 10.58 -3.15 -14.10
C ASN A 61 11.48 -3.97 -13.15
N ASP A 62 12.68 -4.34 -13.58
CA ASP A 62 13.59 -5.17 -12.80
C ASP A 62 14.09 -4.51 -11.51
N ASP A 63 14.35 -3.20 -11.54
CA ASP A 63 14.80 -2.44 -10.36
C ASP A 63 13.69 -2.35 -9.32
N GLU A 64 12.47 -2.06 -9.78
CA GLU A 64 11.25 -2.01 -8.99
C GLU A 64 10.93 -3.36 -8.34
N ARG A 65 10.98 -4.44 -9.13
CA ARG A 65 10.80 -5.81 -8.63
C ARG A 65 11.81 -6.12 -7.53
N SER A 66 13.08 -5.81 -7.79
CA SER A 66 14.18 -6.08 -6.84
C SER A 66 14.05 -5.24 -5.57
N GLY A 67 13.62 -3.99 -5.70
CA GLY A 67 13.37 -3.10 -4.58
C GLY A 67 12.20 -3.55 -3.71
N VAL A 68 11.08 -3.96 -4.31
CA VAL A 68 9.95 -4.53 -3.55
C VAL A 68 10.35 -5.82 -2.85
N LEU A 69 11.07 -6.72 -3.52
CA LEU A 69 11.57 -7.95 -2.91
C LEU A 69 12.49 -7.68 -1.72
N ARG A 70 13.38 -6.68 -1.84
CA ARG A 70 14.28 -6.28 -0.75
C ARG A 70 13.47 -5.85 0.48
N HIS A 71 12.51 -4.94 0.31
CA HIS A 71 11.68 -4.48 1.43
C HIS A 71 10.86 -5.60 2.06
N LEU A 72 10.32 -6.52 1.24
CA LEU A 72 9.58 -7.69 1.75
C LEU A 72 10.46 -8.58 2.65
N ILE A 73 11.73 -8.75 2.28
CA ILE A 73 12.69 -9.53 3.06
C ILE A 73 13.12 -8.79 4.32
N GLU A 74 13.41 -7.49 4.21
CA GLU A 74 13.84 -6.63 5.33
C GLU A 74 12.77 -6.49 6.41
N ASP A 75 11.50 -6.32 6.02
CA ASP A 75 10.36 -6.26 6.94
C ASP A 75 10.08 -7.63 7.61
N GLY A 76 10.54 -8.73 7.00
CA GLY A 76 10.48 -10.08 7.57
C GLY A 76 9.06 -10.66 7.71
N GLN A 77 8.05 -10.01 7.13
CA GLN A 77 6.65 -10.40 7.25
C GLN A 77 6.14 -11.03 5.95
N LEU A 78 6.22 -12.35 5.84
CA LEU A 78 5.72 -13.11 4.67
C LEU A 78 4.19 -13.28 4.71
N SER A 79 3.47 -12.15 4.61
CA SER A 79 2.01 -12.09 4.51
C SER A 79 1.59 -11.14 3.39
N GLY A 80 0.31 -11.19 3.00
CA GLY A 80 -0.26 -10.21 2.08
C GLY A 80 -0.09 -8.77 2.59
N TYR A 81 -0.19 -8.57 3.90
CA TYR A 81 0.09 -7.29 4.53
C TYR A 81 1.56 -6.86 4.34
N GLY A 82 2.52 -7.77 4.55
CA GLY A 82 3.93 -7.48 4.31
C GLY A 82 4.23 -7.16 2.85
N LEU A 83 3.54 -7.84 1.90
CA LEU A 83 3.66 -7.52 0.47
C LEU A 83 3.10 -6.15 0.13
N VAL A 84 1.94 -5.78 0.71
CA VAL A 84 1.36 -4.43 0.56
C VAL A 84 2.36 -3.38 1.06
N ASN A 85 2.92 -3.59 2.25
CA ASN A 85 3.88 -2.67 2.84
C ASN A 85 5.17 -2.56 2.04
N ALA A 86 5.70 -3.68 1.53
CA ALA A 86 6.90 -3.67 0.70
C ALA A 86 6.70 -2.85 -0.59
N VAL A 87 5.52 -2.95 -1.19
CA VAL A 87 5.14 -2.17 -2.38
C VAL A 87 5.01 -0.68 -2.06
N THR A 88 4.28 -0.32 -1.01
CA THR A 88 4.10 1.09 -0.65
C THR A 88 5.40 1.70 -0.14
N HIS A 89 6.19 0.97 0.65
CA HIS A 89 7.49 1.46 1.13
C HIS A 89 8.46 1.75 -0.02
N TYR A 90 8.44 0.93 -1.08
CA TYR A 90 9.29 1.19 -2.24
C TYR A 90 9.00 2.54 -2.91
N SER A 91 7.80 3.12 -2.76
CA SER A 91 7.48 4.47 -3.28
C SER A 91 8.48 5.54 -2.81
N GLN A 92 9.02 5.39 -1.60
CA GLN A 92 9.97 6.32 -0.99
C GLN A 92 11.35 6.29 -1.67
N ALA A 93 11.67 5.22 -2.38
CA ALA A 93 12.91 5.06 -3.14
C ALA A 93 12.77 5.50 -4.61
N VAL A 94 11.56 5.85 -5.06
CA VAL A 94 11.29 6.26 -6.43
C VAL A 94 11.43 7.78 -6.57
N GLU A 95 12.40 8.24 -7.35
CA GLU A 95 12.64 9.67 -7.59
C GLU A 95 11.51 10.34 -8.39
N ASN A 96 10.90 9.60 -9.32
CA ASN A 96 9.79 10.11 -10.12
C ASN A 96 8.50 10.14 -9.28
N TYR A 97 7.99 11.34 -9.01
CA TYR A 97 6.80 11.54 -8.19
C TYR A 97 5.55 10.81 -8.70
N ASP A 98 5.33 10.82 -10.02
CA ASP A 98 4.17 10.15 -10.62
C ASP A 98 4.28 8.64 -10.40
N ARG A 99 5.46 8.08 -10.62
CA ARG A 99 5.71 6.64 -10.38
C ARG A 99 5.64 6.27 -8.91
N ALA A 100 6.13 7.10 -8.00
CA ALA A 100 5.96 6.91 -6.55
C ALA A 100 4.47 6.86 -6.17
N THR A 101 3.66 7.75 -6.74
CA THR A 101 2.21 7.77 -6.55
C THR A 101 1.53 6.50 -7.08
N GLU A 102 2.02 5.94 -8.19
CA GLU A 102 1.53 4.66 -8.72
C GLU A 102 1.81 3.48 -7.79
N PHE A 103 2.93 3.47 -7.06
CA PHE A 103 3.24 2.47 -6.03
C PHE A 103 2.30 2.56 -4.82
N GLU A 104 1.98 3.76 -4.36
CA GLU A 104 0.98 3.96 -3.30
C GLU A 104 -0.41 3.47 -3.76
N ALA A 105 -0.80 3.85 -4.98
CA ALA A 105 -2.05 3.37 -5.58
C ALA A 105 -2.05 1.85 -5.76
N LEU A 106 -0.90 1.24 -6.05
CA LEU A 106 -0.75 -0.21 -6.15
C LEU A 106 -1.03 -0.89 -4.80
N GLY A 107 -0.50 -0.37 -3.70
CA GLY A 107 -0.82 -0.86 -2.36
C GLY A 107 -2.32 -0.82 -2.06
N GLY A 108 -2.98 0.27 -2.45
CA GLY A 108 -4.44 0.39 -2.39
C GLY A 108 -5.19 -0.65 -3.24
N ARG A 109 -4.68 -1.01 -4.42
CA ARG A 109 -5.27 -2.09 -5.24
C ARG A 109 -5.05 -3.47 -4.64
N LEU A 110 -3.91 -3.71 -3.98
CA LEU A 110 -3.60 -5.01 -3.38
C LEU A 110 -4.57 -5.38 -2.24
N ILE A 111 -4.96 -4.43 -1.41
CA ILE A 111 -5.92 -4.67 -0.32
C ILE A 111 -7.35 -4.93 -0.82
N GLU A 112 -7.62 -4.63 -2.10
CA GLU A 112 -8.90 -4.88 -2.77
C GLU A 112 -8.95 -6.21 -3.54
N LEU A 113 -7.83 -6.94 -3.64
CA LEU A 113 -7.80 -8.23 -4.33
C LEU A 113 -8.74 -9.25 -3.68
N THR A 114 -9.37 -10.05 -4.52
CA THR A 114 -10.17 -11.21 -4.12
C THR A 114 -9.28 -12.32 -3.55
N ALA A 115 -9.89 -13.25 -2.82
CA ALA A 115 -9.17 -14.40 -2.27
C ALA A 115 -8.46 -15.26 -3.35
N GLN A 116 -9.07 -15.38 -4.54
CA GLN A 116 -8.48 -16.13 -5.65
C GLN A 116 -7.24 -15.43 -6.22
N GLU A 117 -7.29 -14.10 -6.34
CA GLU A 117 -6.16 -13.29 -6.79
C GLU A 117 -5.01 -13.35 -5.78
N TRP A 118 -5.32 -13.29 -4.48
CA TRP A 118 -4.35 -13.48 -3.42
C TRP A 118 -3.74 -14.87 -3.44
N LYS A 119 -4.51 -15.92 -3.73
CA LYS A 119 -3.98 -17.28 -3.85
C LYS A 119 -2.88 -17.38 -4.92
N GLY A 120 -3.08 -16.73 -6.07
CA GLY A 120 -2.07 -16.70 -7.14
C GLY A 120 -0.76 -15.98 -6.74
N LEU A 121 -0.82 -15.05 -5.79
CA LEU A 121 0.36 -14.37 -5.25
C LEU A 121 0.98 -15.12 -4.06
N ALA A 122 0.16 -15.74 -3.21
CA ALA A 122 0.59 -16.43 -2.00
C ALA A 122 1.17 -17.82 -2.26
N GLU A 123 0.67 -18.50 -3.29
CA GLU A 123 1.05 -19.84 -3.72
C GLU A 123 1.39 -19.84 -5.23
N PRO A 124 2.39 -19.06 -5.66
CA PRO A 124 2.81 -19.06 -7.06
C PRO A 124 3.34 -20.44 -7.46
N ALA A 125 2.97 -20.89 -8.66
CA ALA A 125 3.36 -22.19 -9.21
C ALA A 125 4.88 -22.32 -9.43
#